data_AF-A0A0B3B0A7-F1
#
_entry.id   AF-A0A0B3B0A7-F1
#
_cell.length_a   1.000
_cell.length_b   1.000
_cell.length_c   1.000
_cell.angle_alpha   90.00
_cell.angle_beta   90.00
_cell.angle_gamma   90.00
#
_symmetry.space_group_name_H-M   'P 1'
#
loop_
_entity.id
_entity.type
_entity.pdbx_description
1 polymer ?
#
loop_
_entity_poly.entity_id
_entity_poly.type
_entity_poly.pdbx_seq_one_letter_code
_entity_poly.pdbx_strand_id
1 'polypeptide(L)' 'MILFAWKAGIIEPLKIKTQAIKSASEVAELILRIDDVLASGSRPSGGGHMPHGGMPPGMGME' A
#
# COMPACT_ATOMS: atom_id res chain seq x y z
N MET A 1 -29.02 27.41 -8.52
CA MET A 1 -30.22 26.84 -7.87
C MET A 1 -29.80 25.56 -7.17
N ILE A 2 -30.01 25.44 -5.86
CA ILE A 2 -29.72 24.21 -5.09
C ILE A 2 -31.00 23.36 -5.07
N LEU A 3 -30.90 22.10 -5.47
CA LEU A 3 -32.01 21.14 -5.44
C LEU A 3 -31.84 20.19 -4.25
N PHE A 4 -32.89 20.04 -3.45
CA PHE A 4 -32.90 19.10 -2.33
C PHE A 4 -33.41 17.73 -2.81
N ALA A 5 -32.53 16.72 -2.83
CA ALA A 5 -32.83 15.38 -3.36
C ALA A 5 -34.12 14.77 -2.79
N TRP A 6 -34.33 14.87 -1.47
CA TRP A 6 -35.54 14.36 -0.83
C TRP A 6 -36.82 15.09 -1.26
N LYS A 7 -36.75 16.41 -1.46
CA LYS A 7 -37.91 17.19 -1.94
C LYS A 7 -38.23 16.89 -3.40
N ALA A 8 -37.25 16.43 -4.17
CA ALA A 8 -37.40 16.01 -5.56
C ALA A 8 -37.83 14.52 -5.70
N GLY A 9 -38.06 13.80 -4.58
CA GLY A 9 -38.42 12.38 -4.60
C GLY A 9 -37.28 11.43 -5.00
N ILE A 10 -36.04 11.92 -5.04
CA ILE A 10 -34.86 11.11 -5.34
C ILE A 10 -34.46 10.37 -4.07
N ILE A 11 -34.67 9.05 -4.06
CA ILE A 11 -34.35 8.16 -2.95
C ILE A 11 -33.26 7.19 -3.37
N GLU A 12 -32.23 7.09 -2.55
CA GLU A 12 -31.13 6.17 -2.77
C GLU A 12 -31.23 4.99 -1.78
N PRO A 13 -31.12 3.73 -2.25
CA PRO A 13 -31.12 2.59 -1.36
C PRO A 13 -29.90 2.59 -0.44
N LEU A 14 -30.12 2.47 0.88
CA LEU A 14 -29.05 2.44 1.89
C LEU A 14 -27.93 1.46 1.54
N LYS A 15 -28.29 0.24 1.11
CA LYS A 15 -27.33 -0.81 0.75
C LYS A 15 -26.35 -0.37 -0.35
N ILE A 16 -26.86 0.30 -1.39
CA ILE A 16 -26.05 0.76 -2.52
C ILE A 16 -25.15 1.91 -2.09
N LYS A 17 -25.67 2.87 -1.31
CA LYS A 17 -24.88 4.00 -0.80
C LYS A 17 -23.76 3.55 0.12
N THR A 18 -24.04 2.62 1.04
CA THR A 18 -23.01 2.05 1.93
C THR A 18 -21.96 1.26 1.16
N GLN A 19 -22.37 0.43 0.19
CA GLN A 19 -21.43 -0.34 -0.62
C GLN A 19 -20.55 0.56 -1.48
N ALA A 20 -21.10 1.60 -2.09
CA ALA A 20 -20.33 2.56 -2.89
C ALA A 20 -19.25 3.25 -2.05
N ILE A 21 -19.58 3.71 -0.83
CA ILE A 21 -18.62 4.34 0.08
C ILE A 21 -17.53 3.34 0.51
N LYS A 22 -17.91 2.10 0.84
CA LYS A 22 -16.96 1.05 1.24
C LYS A 22 -15.97 0.75 0.11
N SER A 23 -16.47 0.51 -1.10
CA SER A 23 -15.62 0.21 -2.27
C SER A 23 -14.72 1.39 -2.64
N ALA A 24 -15.22 2.62 -2.56
CA ALA A 24 -14.38 3.81 -2.78
C ALA A 24 -13.24 3.92 -1.74
N SER A 25 -13.53 3.59 -0.48
CA SER A 25 -12.54 3.63 0.60
C SER A 25 -11.47 2.54 0.43
N GLU A 26 -11.88 1.32 0.08
CA GLU A 26 -10.95 0.21 -0.22
C GLU A 26 -10.01 0.57 -1.38
N VAL A 27 -10.52 1.16 -2.45
CA VAL A 27 -9.70 1.60 -3.59
C VAL A 27 -8.76 2.75 -3.21
N ALA A 28 -9.23 3.72 -2.43
CA ALA A 28 -8.40 4.83 -1.96
C ALA A 28 -7.22 4.32 -1.11
N GLU A 29 -7.46 3.31 -0.25
CA GLU A 29 -6.40 2.66 0.51
C GLU A 29 -5.38 1.96 -0.39
N LEU A 30 -5.82 1.28 -1.45
CA LEU A 30 -4.91 0.64 -2.41
C LEU A 30 -4.02 1.67 -3.12
N ILE A 31 -4.56 2.83 -3.49
CA ILE A 31 -3.80 3.90 -4.14
C ILE A 31 -2.72 4.43 -3.19
N LEU A 32 -3.08 4.76 -1.94
CA LEU A 32 -2.13 5.27 -0.94
C LEU A 32 -1.00 4.27 -0.64
N ARG A 33 -1.30 2.97 -0.60
CA ARG A 33 -0.28 1.93 -0.40
C ARG A 33 0.71 1.81 -1.57
N ILE A 34 0.30 2.14 -2.79
CA ILE A 34 1.22 2.15 -3.94
C ILE A 34 2.24 3.27 -3.80
N ASP A 35 1.84 4.44 -3.28
CA ASP A 35 2.77 5.53 -2.98
C ASP A 35 3.85 5.07 -1.97
N ASP A 36 3.45 4.33 -0.92
CA ASP A 36 4.37 3.77 0.07
C ASP A 36 5.35 2.73 -0.53
N VAL A 37 4.86 1.86 -1.43
CA VAL A 37 5.69 0.84 -2.11
C VAL A 37 6.74 1.51 -3.00
N LEU A 38 6.39 2.56 -3.75
CA LEU A 38 7.34 3.28 -4.59
C LEU A 38 8.40 4.03 -3.78
N ALA A 39 8.04 4.61 -2.62
CA ALA A 39 9.00 5.22 -1.71
C ALA A 39 9.98 4.21 -1.09
N SER A 40 9.53 2.97 -0.86
CA SER A 40 10.36 1.90 -0.30
C SER A 40 11.41 1.33 -1.28
N GLY A 41 11.16 1.42 -2.60
CA GLY A 41 12.05 0.94 -3.65
C GLY A 41 13.21 1.88 -4.01
N SER A 42 13.17 3.13 -3.52
CA SER A 42 14.18 4.16 -3.82
C SER A 42 15.21 4.38 -2.71
N ARG A 43 15.22 3.55 -1.65
CA ARG A 43 16.41 3.50 -0.80
C ARG A 43 17.55 2.96 -1.68
N PRO A 44 18.63 3.73 -1.92
CA PRO A 44 19.83 3.13 -2.46
C PRO A 44 20.16 1.96 -1.57
N SER A 45 20.58 0.85 -2.16
CA SER A 45 21.42 -0.13 -1.49
C SER A 45 22.63 0.63 -0.93
N GLY A 46 22.46 1.23 0.23
CA GLY A 46 23.48 1.95 0.96
C GLY A 46 24.36 0.89 1.58
N GLY A 47 25.50 0.66 0.94
CA GLY A 47 26.48 -0.32 1.33
C GLY A 47 26.80 -0.29 2.83
N GLY A 48 27.00 -1.47 3.38
CA GLY A 48 27.47 -1.63 4.74
C GLY A 48 27.25 -3.04 5.25
N HIS A 49 28.34 -3.81 5.26
CA HIS A 49 28.52 -5.05 6.01
C HIS A 49 27.95 -6.34 5.37
N MET A 50 28.61 -6.78 4.29
CA MET A 50 28.92 -8.22 4.22
C MET A 50 29.77 -8.54 5.46
N PRO A 51 29.39 -9.47 6.35
CA PRO A 51 30.31 -9.96 7.36
C PRO A 51 31.39 -10.77 6.62
N HIS A 52 32.48 -10.09 6.31
CA HIS A 52 33.76 -10.71 5.98
C HIS A 52 34.29 -11.39 7.25
N GLY A 53 33.86 -12.62 7.50
CA GLY A 53 34.24 -13.35 8.70
C GLY A 53 33.77 -14.79 8.67
N GLY A 54 34.51 -15.64 7.96
CA GLY A 54 34.24 -17.07 7.93
C GLY A 54 35.13 -17.85 6.98
N MET A 55 36.45 -17.62 6.98
CA MET A 55 37.39 -18.60 6.45
C MET A 55 37.35 -19.80 7.41
N PRO A 56 36.97 -21.02 6.98
CA PRO A 56 37.11 -22.20 7.83
C PRO A 56 38.60 -22.45 8.10
N PRO A 57 39.02 -22.58 9.37
CA PRO A 57 40.39 -22.94 9.69
C PRO A 57 40.57 -24.43 9.41
N GLY A 58 41.53 -24.76 8.56
CA GLY A 58 42.05 -26.13 8.47
C GLY A 58 41.63 -26.89 7.22
N MET A 59 42.35 -26.63 6.13
CA MET A 59 42.73 -27.71 5.23
C MET A 59 44.21 -27.53 4.91
N GLY A 60 45.02 -27.96 5.88
CA GLY A 60 46.44 -28.16 5.69
C GLY A 60 46.69 -29.28 4.69
N MET A 61 47.81 -29.15 3.99
CA MET A 61 48.62 -30.20 3.37
C MET A 61 48.11 -31.63 3.59
N GLU A 62 47.64 -32.30 2.53
CA GLU A 62 48.37 -33.34 1.78
C GLU A 62 47.85 -33.39 0.33
#